data_AF-A0A2H3IX36-F1
#
_entry.id   AF-A0A2H3IX36-F1
#
_cell.length_a   1.000
_cell.length_b   1.000
_cell.length_c   1.000
_cell.angle_alpha   90.00
_cell.angle_beta   90.00
_cell.angle_gamma   90.00
#
_symmetry.space_group_name_H-M   'P 1'
#
loop_
_entity.id
_entity.type
_entity.pdbx_description
1 polymer ?
#
loop_
_entity_poly.entity_id
_entity_poly.type
_entity_poly.pdbx_seq_one_letter_code
_entity_poly.pdbx_strand_id
1 'polypeptide(L)'
;MTIKQDTTDIIAVAEKFIQSYVAVLTTASFKNSSERAAKMATYYLPAVVSLVNGSITEISGPSDFEKIIRAALDRLGDLPEVAGYKVDAVSENSAIIWLSLSTKGMEMSNVYFFRRMEDGARGFEGGIFDGEVWLLNQLGKL
;
A
#
# COMPACT_ATOMS: atom_id res chain seq x y z
N MET A 1 0.81 0.59 36.13
CA MET A 1 2.09 0.81 35.42
C MET A 1 1.85 0.51 33.95
N THR A 2 1.95 1.51 33.07
CA THR A 2 1.87 1.30 31.62
C THR A 2 3.26 0.84 31.16
N ILE A 3 3.40 -0.41 30.74
CA ILE A 3 4.64 -0.90 30.14
C ILE A 3 4.85 -0.08 28.85
N LYS A 4 5.99 0.61 28.75
CA LYS A 4 6.35 1.35 27.54
C LYS A 4 6.65 0.32 26.45
N GLN A 5 5.86 0.33 25.37
CA GLN A 5 6.09 -0.51 24.20
C GLN A 5 7.39 -0.11 23.49
N ASP A 6 8.17 -1.09 23.02
CA ASP A 6 9.33 -0.84 22.16
C ASP A 6 8.93 -0.97 20.69
N THR A 7 8.75 0.17 20.04
CA THR A 7 8.31 0.24 18.64
C THR A 7 9.48 0.34 17.65
N THR A 8 10.73 0.29 18.11
CA THR A 8 11.91 0.52 17.25
C THR A 8 11.99 -0.52 16.12
N ASP A 9 11.76 -1.79 16.46
CA ASP A 9 11.86 -2.90 15.51
C ASP A 9 10.75 -2.86 14.44
N ILE A 10 9.51 -2.54 14.82
CA ILE A 10 8.41 -2.50 13.83
C ILE A 10 8.60 -1.36 12.83
N ILE A 11 9.15 -0.22 13.25
CA ILE A 11 9.44 0.91 12.37
C ILE A 11 10.49 0.50 11.34
N ALA A 12 11.64 -0.02 11.80
CA ALA A 12 12.73 -0.42 10.90
C ALA A 12 12.28 -1.49 9.88
N VAL A 13 11.44 -2.43 10.33
CA VAL A 13 10.89 -3.47 9.45
C VAL A 13 9.90 -2.89 8.45
N ALA A 14 8.99 -2.02 8.88
CA ALA A 14 8.01 -1.37 8.00
C ALA A 14 8.70 -0.46 6.96
N GLU A 15 9.75 0.28 7.34
CA GLU A 15 10.55 1.11 6.43
C GLU A 15 11.22 0.27 5.34
N LYS A 16 11.89 -0.82 5.72
CA LYS A 16 12.51 -1.75 4.75
C LYS A 16 11.45 -2.38 3.82
N PHE A 17 10.27 -2.67 4.37
CA PHE A 17 9.16 -3.25 3.63
C PHE A 17 8.62 -2.28 2.56
N ILE A 18 8.35 -1.02 2.94
CA ILE A 18 7.85 -0.03 1.97
C ILE A 18 8.90 0.34 0.93
N GLN A 19 10.19 0.40 1.28
CA GLN A 19 11.27 0.57 0.29
C GLN A 19 11.26 -0.54 -0.77
N SER A 20 11.09 -1.79 -0.32
CA SER A 20 11.04 -2.94 -1.22
C SER A 20 9.79 -2.91 -2.12
N TYR A 21 8.64 -2.50 -1.56
CA TYR A 21 7.40 -2.32 -2.32
C TYR A 21 7.51 -1.20 -3.37
N VAL A 22 8.06 -0.05 -2.98
CA VAL A 22 8.33 1.08 -3.87
C VAL A 22 9.25 0.69 -5.02
N ALA A 23 10.32 -0.07 -4.76
CA ALA A 23 11.22 -0.53 -5.81
C ALA A 23 10.49 -1.40 -6.85
N VAL A 24 9.52 -2.22 -6.43
CA VAL A 24 8.65 -2.98 -7.36
C VAL A 24 7.70 -2.04 -8.11
N LEU A 25 7.12 -1.06 -7.43
CA LEU A 25 6.20 -0.10 -8.06
C LEU A 25 6.88 0.74 -9.15
N THR A 26 8.13 1.15 -8.97
CA THR A 26 8.81 2.12 -9.85
C THR A 26 9.74 1.48 -10.88
N THR A 27 10.14 0.21 -10.72
CA THR A 27 11.07 -0.42 -11.67
C THR A 27 10.47 -0.55 -13.07
N ALA A 28 11.29 -0.32 -14.10
CA ALA A 28 10.91 -0.55 -15.50
C ALA A 28 11.04 -2.02 -15.94
N SER A 29 11.52 -2.91 -15.07
CA SER A 29 11.89 -4.29 -15.45
C SER A 29 10.71 -5.23 -15.70
N PHE A 30 9.49 -4.88 -15.29
CA PHE A 30 8.30 -5.70 -15.54
C PHE A 30 7.77 -5.50 -16.96
N LYS A 31 7.40 -6.59 -17.64
CA LYS A 31 6.94 -6.53 -19.04
C LYS A 31 5.57 -5.87 -19.19
N ASN A 32 4.72 -5.98 -18.17
CA ASN A 32 3.37 -5.43 -18.16
C ASN A 32 2.88 -5.20 -16.72
N SER A 33 1.70 -4.58 -16.60
CA SER A 33 1.02 -4.30 -15.33
C SER A 33 0.63 -5.55 -14.55
N SER A 34 0.32 -6.67 -15.22
CA SER A 34 -0.06 -7.93 -14.55
C SER A 34 1.12 -8.53 -13.80
N GLU A 35 2.30 -8.65 -14.43
CA GLU A 35 3.50 -9.17 -13.76
C GLU A 35 3.89 -8.32 -12.55
N ARG A 36 3.79 -6.99 -12.69
CA ARG A 36 4.03 -6.05 -11.59
C ARG A 36 3.01 -6.21 -10.47
N ALA A 37 1.72 -6.23 -10.82
CA ALA A 37 0.63 -6.38 -9.85
C ALA A 37 0.73 -7.70 -9.09
N ALA A 38 1.07 -8.80 -9.76
CA ALA A 38 1.27 -10.09 -9.11
C ALA A 38 2.41 -10.03 -8.08
N LYS A 39 3.51 -9.34 -8.41
CA LYS A 39 4.60 -9.13 -7.45
C LYS A 39 4.22 -8.19 -6.31
N MET A 40 3.46 -7.13 -6.58
CA MET A 40 2.99 -6.20 -5.55
C MET A 40 1.96 -6.86 -4.61
N ALA A 41 1.12 -7.75 -5.12
CA ALA A 41 0.13 -8.48 -4.34
C ALA A 41 0.76 -9.36 -3.25
N THR A 42 2.01 -9.83 -3.43
CA THR A 42 2.72 -10.60 -2.40
C THR A 42 3.08 -9.79 -1.15
N TYR A 43 2.89 -8.47 -1.17
CA TYR A 43 3.13 -7.60 -0.02
C TYR A 43 1.89 -7.47 0.89
N TYR A 44 0.75 -8.02 0.49
CA TYR A 44 -0.49 -7.99 1.27
C TYR A 44 -0.68 -9.30 2.03
N LEU A 45 -1.25 -9.19 3.24
CA LEU A 45 -1.63 -10.36 4.04
C LEU A 45 -2.89 -11.03 3.44
N PRO A 46 -3.12 -12.33 3.65
CA PRO A 46 -4.17 -13.08 2.95
C PRO A 46 -5.62 -12.70 3.33
N ALA A 47 -5.82 -12.05 4.48
CA ALA A 47 -7.14 -11.66 4.98
C ALA A 47 -7.14 -10.15 5.21
N VAL A 48 -7.75 -9.42 4.29
CA VAL A 48 -7.83 -7.96 4.37
C VAL A 48 -9.24 -7.50 4.06
N VAL A 49 -9.74 -6.68 4.97
CA VAL A 49 -10.93 -5.87 4.76
C VAL A 49 -10.46 -4.63 4.00
N SER A 50 -10.79 -4.52 2.71
CA SER A 50 -10.52 -3.32 1.94
C SER A 50 -11.73 -2.42 1.91
N LEU A 51 -11.54 -1.13 2.15
CA LEU A 51 -12.55 -0.12 1.91
C LEU A 51 -12.32 0.43 0.51
N VAL A 52 -13.15 -0.02 -0.45
CA VAL A 52 -13.15 0.50 -1.81
C VAL A 52 -14.43 1.31 -1.98
N ASN A 53 -14.31 2.60 -2.29
CA ASN A 53 -15.45 3.50 -2.50
C ASN A 53 -16.45 3.54 -1.31
N GLY A 54 -15.93 3.53 -0.07
CA GLY A 54 -16.77 3.53 1.14
C GLY A 54 -17.52 2.22 1.40
N SER A 55 -17.29 1.18 0.60
CA SER A 55 -17.84 -0.16 0.81
C SER A 55 -16.76 -1.11 1.32
N ILE A 56 -17.10 -1.86 2.37
CA ILE A 56 -16.27 -2.94 2.87
C ILE A 56 -16.30 -4.08 1.84
N THR A 57 -15.17 -4.31 1.19
CA THR A 57 -14.93 -5.46 0.33
C THR A 57 -13.93 -6.37 1.03
N GLU A 58 -14.37 -7.56 1.38
CA GLU A 58 -13.47 -8.60 1.88
C GLU A 58 -12.65 -9.13 0.70
N ILE A 59 -11.33 -8.90 0.73
CA ILE A 59 -10.41 -9.40 -0.27
C ILE A 59 -9.78 -10.67 0.29
N SER A 60 -10.24 -11.80 -0.22
CA SER A 60 -9.75 -13.13 0.16
C SER A 60 -8.62 -13.56 -0.77
N GLY A 61 -7.42 -13.02 -0.51
CA GLY A 61 -6.17 -13.58 -1.00
C GLY A 61 -5.49 -12.86 -2.19
N PRO A 62 -4.28 -13.32 -2.57
CA PRO A 62 -3.38 -12.60 -3.47
C PRO A 62 -3.93 -12.33 -4.88
N SER A 63 -4.81 -13.21 -5.39
CA SER A 63 -5.39 -13.06 -6.74
C SER A 63 -6.33 -11.86 -6.85
N ASP A 64 -7.03 -11.51 -5.78
CA ASP A 64 -7.95 -10.38 -5.80
C ASP A 64 -7.21 -9.06 -5.59
N PHE A 65 -6.15 -9.07 -4.78
CA PHE A 65 -5.19 -7.97 -4.72
C PHE A 65 -4.53 -7.70 -6.07
N GLU A 66 -4.07 -8.73 -6.77
CA GLU A 66 -3.50 -8.57 -8.11
C GLU A 66 -4.49 -7.84 -9.04
N LYS A 67 -5.75 -8.27 -9.09
CA LYS A 67 -6.76 -7.65 -9.96
C LYS A 67 -6.94 -6.16 -9.66
N ILE A 68 -7.04 -5.80 -8.38
CA ILE A 68 -7.24 -4.41 -7.95
C ILE A 68 -6.01 -3.56 -8.28
N ILE A 69 -4.81 -4.04 -7.92
CA ILE A 69 -3.55 -3.34 -8.19
C ILE A 69 -3.35 -3.18 -9.70
N ARG A 70 -3.59 -4.24 -10.49
CA ARG A 70 -3.47 -4.20 -11.94
C ARG A 70 -4.42 -3.16 -12.55
N ALA A 71 -5.69 -3.15 -12.13
CA ALA A 71 -6.66 -2.18 -12.62
C ALA A 71 -6.24 -0.73 -12.32
N ALA A 72 -5.65 -0.47 -11.14
CA ALA A 72 -5.10 0.85 -10.81
C ALA A 72 -3.89 1.20 -11.69
N LEU A 73 -2.94 0.27 -11.87
CA LEU A 73 -1.77 0.47 -12.74
C LEU A 73 -2.16 0.74 -14.20
N ASP A 74 -3.13 0.01 -14.73
CA ASP A 74 -3.63 0.20 -16.10
C ASP A 74 -4.29 1.57 -16.29
N ARG A 75 -4.99 2.08 -15.27
CA ARG A 75 -5.61 3.42 -15.29
C ARG A 75 -4.59 4.56 -15.23
N LEU A 76 -3.52 4.40 -14.46
CA LEU A 76 -2.47 5.41 -14.34
C LEU A 76 -1.77 5.67 -15.69
N GLY A 77 -1.57 4.60 -16.47
CA GLY A 77 -0.95 4.64 -17.79
C GLY A 77 0.57 4.82 -17.78
N ASP A 78 1.09 5.54 -16.79
CA ASP A 78 2.52 5.73 -16.52
C ASP A 78 2.84 5.36 -15.06
N LEU A 79 4.11 5.03 -14.79
CA LEU A 79 4.55 4.72 -13.44
C LEU A 79 4.63 6.00 -12.59
N PRO A 80 4.12 5.98 -11.34
CA PRO A 80 4.24 7.14 -10.47
C PRO A 80 5.68 7.34 -10.01
N GLU A 81 6.05 8.58 -9.82
CA GLU A 81 7.24 8.98 -9.06
C GLU A 81 6.96 8.87 -7.57
N VAL A 82 7.96 8.52 -6.77
CA VAL A 82 7.83 8.46 -5.31
C VAL A 82 8.42 9.71 -4.71
N ALA A 83 7.56 10.57 -4.17
CA ALA A 83 7.96 11.81 -3.50
C ALA A 83 8.50 11.54 -2.09
N GLY A 84 8.04 10.46 -1.44
CA GLY A 84 8.54 10.02 -0.15
C GLY A 84 7.61 9.06 0.55
N TYR A 85 8.03 8.58 1.72
CA TYR A 85 7.17 7.82 2.62
C TYR A 85 7.45 8.19 4.09
N LYS A 86 6.47 7.93 4.95
CA LYS A 86 6.58 8.08 6.40
C LYS A 86 6.06 6.80 7.07
N VAL A 87 6.66 6.40 8.17
CA VAL A 87 6.22 5.27 9.00
C VAL A 87 6.00 5.76 10.43
N ASP A 88 4.83 5.46 11.00
CA ASP A 88 4.55 5.68 12.41
C ASP A 88 4.08 4.36 13.02
N ALA A 89 4.70 3.94 14.12
CA ALA A 89 4.26 2.76 14.84
C ALA A 89 2.96 3.04 15.61
N VAL A 90 2.08 2.04 15.61
CA VAL A 90 0.86 2.00 16.43
C VAL A 90 1.07 1.08 17.63
N SER A 91 1.79 -0.02 17.45
CA SER A 91 2.18 -0.96 18.50
C SER A 91 3.45 -1.71 18.11
N GLU A 92 3.96 -2.60 18.96
CA GLU A 92 5.15 -3.43 18.66
C GLU A 92 4.98 -4.33 17.42
N ASN A 93 3.74 -4.56 16.98
CA ASN A 93 3.41 -5.42 15.83
C ASN A 93 2.66 -4.69 14.71
N SER A 94 2.44 -3.39 14.81
CA SER A 94 1.70 -2.64 13.79
C SER A 94 2.25 -1.24 13.56
N ALA A 95 2.21 -0.81 12.30
CA ALA A 95 2.60 0.52 11.88
C ALA A 95 1.67 1.03 10.78
N ILE A 96 1.54 2.34 10.67
CA ILE A 96 0.91 3.01 9.54
C ILE A 96 2.03 3.53 8.64
N ILE A 97 1.86 3.34 7.33
CA ILE A 97 2.78 3.83 6.32
C ILE A 97 2.04 4.79 5.41
N TRP A 98 2.53 6.03 5.32
CA TRP A 98 2.08 7.00 4.33
C TRP A 98 3.05 6.98 3.17
N LEU A 99 2.54 6.82 1.95
CA LEU A 99 3.31 6.85 0.72
C LEU A 99 2.82 8.01 -0.13
N SER A 100 3.72 8.95 -0.44
CA SER A 100 3.47 10.07 -1.34
C SER A 100 3.98 9.74 -2.74
N LEU A 101 3.08 9.81 -3.70
CA LEU A 101 3.31 9.52 -5.11
C LEU A 101 3.01 10.77 -5.94
N SER A 102 3.63 10.89 -7.10
CA SER A 102 3.31 11.89 -8.11
C SER A 102 3.13 11.22 -9.46
N THR A 103 2.09 11.60 -10.20
CA THR A 103 1.89 11.15 -11.58
C THR A 103 1.31 12.29 -12.40
N LYS A 104 1.90 12.58 -13.56
CA LYS A 104 1.43 13.63 -14.48
C LYS A 104 1.21 15.00 -13.79
N GLY A 105 2.05 15.33 -12.80
CA GLY A 105 1.96 16.58 -12.02
C GLY A 105 0.88 16.59 -10.94
N MET A 106 0.22 15.47 -10.67
CA MET A 106 -0.75 15.31 -9.59
C MET A 106 -0.13 14.51 -8.44
N GLU A 107 -0.19 15.07 -7.23
CA GLU A 107 0.23 14.36 -6.02
C GLU A 107 -0.88 13.45 -5.51
N MET A 108 -0.51 12.26 -5.07
CA MET A 108 -1.39 11.25 -4.49
C MET A 108 -0.76 10.75 -3.20
N SER A 109 -1.58 10.53 -2.17
CA SER A 109 -1.13 9.92 -0.91
C SER A 109 -1.88 8.63 -0.66
N ASN A 110 -1.15 7.55 -0.41
CA ASN A 110 -1.69 6.26 -0.02
C ASN A 110 -1.34 5.98 1.44
N VAL A 111 -2.26 5.36 2.17
CA VAL A 111 -2.05 4.94 3.56
C VAL A 111 -2.16 3.43 3.65
N TYR A 112 -1.11 2.77 4.14
CA TYR A 112 -1.06 1.33 4.34
C TYR A 112 -1.00 0.98 5.82
N PHE A 113 -1.75 -0.03 6.23
CA PHE A 113 -1.66 -0.62 7.56
C PHE A 113 -0.71 -1.82 7.48
N PHE A 114 0.46 -1.68 8.07
CA PHE A 114 1.46 -2.74 8.15
C PHE A 114 1.31 -3.53 9.44
N ARG A 115 1.29 -4.86 9.33
CA ARG A 115 1.17 -5.76 10.48
C ARG A 115 2.20 -6.88 10.44
N ARG A 116 2.67 -7.24 11.63
CA ARG A 116 3.35 -8.49 11.92
C ARG A 116 2.37 -9.43 12.63
N MET A 117 2.15 -10.58 12.01
CA MET A 117 1.30 -11.65 12.52
C MET A 117 2.08 -12.51 13.54
N GLU A 118 1.36 -13.25 14.37
CA GLU A 118 1.96 -14.10 15.42
C GLU A 118 2.80 -15.24 14.84
N ASP A 119 2.47 -15.72 13.64
CA ASP A 119 3.23 -16.73 12.89
C ASP A 119 4.50 -16.16 12.22
N GLY A 120 4.77 -14.86 12.41
CA GLY A 120 5.90 -14.16 11.83
C GLY A 120 5.66 -13.61 10.42
N ALA A 121 4.50 -13.86 9.81
CA ALA A 121 4.12 -13.25 8.54
C ALA A 121 4.00 -11.73 8.68
N ARG A 122 4.34 -11.00 7.61
CA ARG A 122 4.39 -9.54 7.60
C ARG A 122 3.85 -9.02 6.29
N GLY A 123 3.06 -7.98 6.35
CA GLY A 123 2.57 -7.33 5.15
C GLY A 123 1.54 -6.27 5.43
N PHE A 124 0.95 -5.77 4.35
CA PHE A 124 -0.17 -4.87 4.43
C PHE A 124 -1.43 -5.66 4.81
N GLU A 125 -1.96 -5.36 5.99
CA GLU A 125 -3.29 -5.82 6.45
C GLU A 125 -4.41 -4.97 5.83
N GLY A 126 -4.04 -3.88 5.16
CA GLY A 126 -4.97 -3.00 4.49
C GLY A 126 -4.24 -1.83 3.84
N GLY A 127 -4.94 -1.17 2.93
CA GLY A 127 -4.52 0.11 2.38
C GLY A 127 -5.76 0.93 2.11
N ILE A 128 -5.82 2.14 2.65
CA ILE A 128 -6.77 3.12 2.14
C ILE A 128 -6.16 3.61 0.83
N PHE A 129 -6.64 3.06 -0.29
CA PHE A 129 -6.36 3.56 -1.64
C PHE A 129 -7.08 4.90 -1.88
N ASP A 130 -7.14 5.80 -0.88
CA ASP A 130 -7.95 7.04 -0.92
C ASP A 130 -7.24 8.22 -1.61
N GLY A 131 -6.03 8.03 -2.13
CA GLY A 131 -5.52 8.93 -3.17
C GLY A 131 -6.39 8.90 -4.43
N GLU A 132 -7.02 7.76 -4.73
CA GLU A 132 -7.84 7.54 -5.93
C GLU A 132 -9.23 8.21 -5.80
N VAL A 133 -9.88 8.16 -4.63
CA VAL A 133 -11.18 8.83 -4.39
C VAL A 133 -11.02 10.35 -4.27
N TRP A 134 -9.91 10.85 -3.70
CA TRP A 134 -9.59 12.27 -3.72
C TRP A 134 -9.40 12.79 -5.15
N LEU A 135 -8.64 12.10 -6.00
CA LEU A 135 -8.44 12.44 -7.41
C LEU A 135 -9.75 12.44 -8.21
N LEU A 136 -10.59 11.40 -8.01
CA LEU A 136 -11.91 11.28 -8.64
C LEU A 136 -12.88 12.38 -8.18
N ASN A 137 -12.81 12.81 -6.92
CA ASN A 137 -13.58 13.95 -6.41
C ASN A 137 -13.06 15.32 -6.89
N GLN A 138 -11.77 15.45 -7.24
CA GLN A 138 -11.24 16.67 -7.89
C GLN A 138 -11.62 16.73 -9.38
N LEU A 139 -11.64 15.58 -10.07
CA LEU A 139 -12.02 15.48 -11.49
C LEU A 139 -13.54 15.53 -11.74
N GLY A 140 -14.37 15.17 -10.75
CA GLY A 140 -15.82 15.38 -10.80
C GLY A 140 -16.29 16.83 -10.54
N LYS A 141 -15.34 17.76 -10.33
CA LYS A 141 -15.57 19.21 -10.24
C LYS A 141 -15.03 19.99 -11.46
N LEU A 142 -14.78 19.30 -12.58
CA LEU A 142 -14.55 19.88 -13.91
C LEU A 142 -15.63 19.42 -14.89
#